data_AF-A0A5C2SBU7-F1
#
_entry.id   AF-A0A5C2SBU7-F1
#
_cell.length_a   1.000
_cell.length_b   1.000
_cell.length_c   1.000
_cell.angle_alpha   90.00
_cell.angle_beta   90.00
_cell.angle_gamma   90.00
#
_symmetry.space_group_name_H-M   'P 1'
#
loop_
_entity.id
_entity.type
_entity.pdbx_description
1 polymer ?
#
loop_
_entity_poly.entity_id
_entity_poly.type
_entity_poly.pdbx_seq_one_letter_code
_entity_poly.pdbx_strand_id
1 'polypeptide(L)' 'MTALPVIGVPVKGSSLDGVGSLHSIRGIPVATVAINNGTNMGLLAVRILSTGQPHLVSAMDDYLQTVEKEVLGKV' A
#
# COMPACT_ATOMS: atom_id res chain seq x y z
N MET A 1 18.82 5.40 -8.93
CA MET A 1 18.55 4.03 -8.44
C MET A 1 18.77 4.01 -6.94
N THR A 2 17.94 3.30 -6.18
CA THR A 2 17.99 3.28 -4.70
C THR A 2 17.98 1.83 -4.20
N ALA A 3 18.61 1.59 -3.05
CA ALA A 3 18.52 0.32 -2.33
C ALA A 3 17.34 0.28 -1.35
N LEU A 4 16.64 1.42 -1.17
CA LEU A 4 15.48 1.49 -0.29
C LEU A 4 14.26 0.80 -0.91
N PRO A 5 13.33 0.29 -0.08
CA PRO A 5 12.07 -0.25 -0.56
C PRO A 5 11.28 0.77 -1.39
N VAL A 6 10.66 0.30 -2.49
CA VAL A 6 9.83 1.13 -3.38
C VAL A 6 8.41 0.59 -3.41
N ILE A 7 7.44 1.47 -3.16
CA ILE A 7 6.01 1.17 -3.29
C ILE A 7 5.46 1.90 -4.52
N GLY A 8 4.84 1.15 -5.43
CA GLY A 8 4.25 1.69 -6.65
C GLY A 8 2.73 1.77 -6.57
N VAL A 9 2.15 2.92 -6.93
CA VAL A 9 0.71 3.08 -7.14
C VAL A 9 0.44 3.23 -8.63
N PRO A 10 -0.19 2.25 -9.29
CA PRO A 10 -0.56 2.41 -10.68
C PRO A 10 -1.66 3.46 -10.80
N VAL A 11 -1.46 4.41 -11.71
CA VAL A 11 -2.47 5.42 -12.03
C VAL A 11 -3.28 4.93 -13.22
N LYS A 12 -4.61 5.08 -13.16
CA LYS A 12 -5.50 4.68 -14.26
C LYS A 12 -5.19 5.53 -15.51
N GLY A 13 -4.63 4.89 -16.55
CA GLY A 13 -4.35 5.51 -17.86
C GLY A 13 -5.49 5.28 -18.85
N SER A 14 -5.52 6.05 -19.95
CA SER A 14 -6.54 6.00 -21.00
C SER A 14 -6.46 4.80 -21.94
N SER A 15 -5.41 3.99 -21.87
CA SER A 15 -5.23 2.77 -22.65
C SER A 15 -4.68 1.65 -21.75
N LEU A 16 -5.38 0.50 -21.73
CA LEU A 16 -4.96 -0.77 -21.12
C LEU A 16 -4.97 -0.89 -19.59
N ASP A 17 -5.88 -0.21 -18.87
CA ASP A 17 -6.28 -0.51 -17.48
C ASP A 17 -5.13 -0.89 -16.50
N GLY A 18 -3.95 -0.26 -16.65
CA GLY A 18 -2.78 -0.49 -15.79
C GLY A 18 -2.06 -1.83 -15.93
N VAL A 19 -2.51 -2.75 -16.79
CA VAL A 19 -1.92 -4.09 -16.97
C VAL A 19 -0.53 -4.02 -17.60
N GLY A 20 -0.33 -3.10 -18.55
CA GLY A 20 0.99 -2.87 -19.18
C GLY A 20 2.05 -2.35 -18.20
N SER A 21 1.63 -1.62 -17.17
CA SER A 21 2.51 -1.08 -16.13
C SER A 21 2.93 -2.15 -15.10
N LEU A 22 2.09 -3.17 -14.86
CA LEU A 22 2.42 -4.30 -13.98
C LEU A 22 3.45 -5.26 -14.62
N HIS A 23 3.38 -5.48 -15.94
CA HIS A 23 4.25 -6.43 -16.64
C HIS A 23 5.67 -5.91 -16.98
N SER A 24 5.95 -4.61 -16.82
CA SER A 24 7.27 -4.01 -17.12
C SER A 24 8.29 -4.15 -15.98
N ILE A 25 7.90 -4.70 -14.83
CA ILE A 25 8.72 -4.79 -13.62
C ILE A 25 9.48 -6.13 -13.62
N ARG A 26 10.52 -6.28 -14.48
CA ARG A 26 11.44 -7.43 -14.44
C ARG A 26 12.82 -6.99 -13.95
N GLY A 27 13.30 -7.59 -12.85
CA GLY A 27 14.67 -7.43 -12.35
C GLY A 27 14.85 -6.47 -11.16
N ILE A 28 13.89 -5.57 -10.88
CA ILE A 28 13.93 -4.67 -9.71
C ILE A 28 12.61 -4.81 -8.94
N PRO A 29 12.62 -5.23 -7.66
CA PRO A 29 11.39 -5.47 -6.91
C PRO A 29 10.68 -4.15 -6.58
N VAL A 30 9.36 -4.11 -6.81
CA VAL A 30 8.48 -3.01 -6.44
C VAL A 30 7.24 -3.61 -5.77
N ALA A 31 6.88 -3.10 -4.59
CA ALA A 31 5.62 -3.48 -3.95
C ALA A 31 4.47 -2.67 -4.56
N THR A 32 3.69 -3.29 -5.46
CA THR A 32 2.60 -2.60 -6.15
C THR A 32 1.27 -2.76 -5.41
N VAL A 33 0.57 -1.66 -5.20
CA VAL A 33 -0.79 -1.66 -4.62
C VAL A 33 -1.86 -1.49 -5.71
N ALA A 34 -3.14 -1.53 -5.32
CA ALA A 34 -4.26 -1.36 -6.25
C ALA A 34 -4.23 -0.01 -6.99
N ILE A 35 -4.87 0.04 -8.15
CA ILE A 35 -4.96 1.23 -9.00
C ILE A 35 -5.57 2.41 -8.24
N ASN A 36 -4.94 3.59 -8.35
CA ASN A 36 -5.31 4.82 -7.65
C ASN A 36 -5.42 4.69 -6.12
N ASN A 37 -4.82 3.67 -5.52
CA ASN A 37 -4.94 3.42 -4.08
C ASN A 37 -3.76 3.99 -3.28
N GLY A 38 -3.73 5.32 -3.16
CA GLY A 38 -2.73 6.02 -2.33
C GLY A 38 -2.84 5.68 -0.84
N THR A 39 -4.04 5.39 -0.35
CA THR A 39 -4.27 4.99 1.04
C THR A 39 -3.52 3.71 1.37
N ASN A 40 -3.66 2.66 0.57
CA ASN A 40 -2.96 1.39 0.81
C ASN A 40 -1.45 1.51 0.64
N MET A 41 -0.98 2.43 -0.20
CA MET A 41 0.46 2.75 -0.28
C MET A 41 0.99 3.32 1.03
N GLY A 42 0.29 4.28 1.62
CA GLY A 42 0.63 4.84 2.93
C GLY A 42 0.60 3.77 4.03
N LEU A 43 -0.45 2.95 4.08
CA LEU A 43 -0.57 1.89 5.08
C LEU A 43 0.52 0.82 4.94
N LEU A 44 0.90 0.47 3.70
CA LEU A 44 2.02 -0.43 3.46
C LEU A 44 3.35 0.17 3.92
N ALA A 45 3.57 1.47 3.68
CA ALA A 45 4.76 2.17 4.17
C ALA A 45 4.83 2.15 5.70
N VAL A 46 3.72 2.41 6.39
CA VAL A 46 3.64 2.33 7.86
C VAL A 46 3.98 0.92 8.35
N ARG A 47 3.45 -0.14 7.71
CA ARG A 47 3.77 -1.53 8.05
C ARG A 47 5.24 -1.90 7.81
N ILE A 48 5.91 -1.30 6.82
CA ILE A 48 7.34 -1.49 6.61
C ILE A 48 8.13 -0.79 7.73
N LEU A 49 7.78 0.46 8.04
CA LEU A 49 8.47 1.26 9.06
C LEU A 49 8.28 0.69 10.48
N SER A 50 7.13 0.07 10.75
CA SER A 50 6.84 -0.51 12.07
C SER A 50 7.79 -1.62 12.49
N THR A 51 8.48 -2.27 11.53
CA THR A 51 9.56 -3.24 11.80
C THR A 51 10.67 -2.68 12.68
N GLY A 52 10.96 -1.38 12.57
CA GLY A 52 11.95 -0.67 13.40
C GLY A 52 11.34 0.34 14.38
N GLN A 53 10.01 0.52 14.38
CA GLN A 53 9.32 1.54 15.14
C GLN A 53 8.08 0.95 15.84
N PRO A 54 8.24 0.38 17.06
CA PRO A 54 7.17 -0.35 17.74
C PRO A 54 5.87 0.46 17.95
N HIS A 55 5.97 1.77 18.15
CA HIS A 55 4.79 2.64 18.30
C HIS A 55 3.88 2.64 17.06
N LEU A 56 4.43 2.42 15.86
CA LEU A 56 3.66 2.30 14.62
C LEU A 56 2.87 0.99 14.54
N VAL A 57 3.30 -0.07 15.25
CA VAL A 57 2.51 -1.30 15.36
C VAL A 57 1.21 -1.00 16.10
N SER A 58 1.31 -0.38 17.28
CA SER A 58 0.12 -0.01 18.07
C SER A 58 -0.80 0.95 17.30
N ALA A 59 -0.25 1.96 16.63
CA ALA A 59 -1.05 2.87 15.82
C ALA A 59 -1.75 2.15 14.64
N MET A 60 -1.10 1.15 14.05
CA MET A 60 -1.70 0.35 12.98
C MET A 60 -2.82 -0.56 13.51
N ASP A 61 -2.65 -1.14 14.70
CA ASP A 61 -3.67 -1.97 15.34
C ASP A 61 -4.92 -1.14 15.68
N ASP A 62 -4.74 0.06 16.22
CA ASP A 62 -5.84 1.00 16.52
C ASP A 62 -6.60 1.41 15.24
N TYR A 63 -5.86 1.65 14.16
CA TYR A 63 -6.46 1.90 12.85
C TYR A 63 -7.31 0.72 12.36
N LEU A 64 -6.80 -0.52 12.45
CA LEU A 64 -7.53 -1.71 12.03
C LEU A 64 -8.81 -1.92 12.84
N GLN A 65 -8.75 -1.72 14.16
CA GLN A 65 -9.94 -1.78 15.02
C GLN A 65 -10.98 -0.72 14.65
N THR A 66 -10.54 0.47 14.26
CA THR A 66 -11.44 1.55 13.81
C THR A 66 -12.17 1.14 12.53
N VAL A 67 -11.43 0.62 11.55
CA VAL A 67 -12.00 0.13 10.28
C VAL A 67 -12.98 -1.02 10.53
N GLU A 68 -12.65 -1.96 11.41
CA GLU A 68 -13.56 -3.07 11.78
C GLU A 68 -14.88 -2.53 12.36
N LYS A 69 -14.81 -1.61 13.32
CA LYS A 69 -16.00 -0.98 13.92
C LYS A 69 -16.85 -0.24 12.89
N GLU A 70 -16.22 0.46 11.95
CA GLU A 70 -16.95 1.15 10.87
C GLU A 70 -17.71 0.18 9.96
N VAL A 71 -17.14 -1.00 9.68
CA VAL A 71 -17.80 -2.02 8.86
C VAL A 71 -18.96 -2.66 9.62
N LEU A 72 -18.77 -3.01 10.90
CA LEU A 72 -19.80 -3.61 11.72
C LEU A 72 -20.98 -2.66 12.01
N GLY A 73 -20.72 -1.35 12.14
CA GLY A 73 -21.76 -0.34 12.36
C GLY A 73 -22.58 0.03 11.12
N LYS A 74 -22.20 -0.46 9.92
CA LYS A 74 -22.93 -0.25 8.66
C LYS A 74 -23.89 -1.40 8.32
N VAL A 75 -23.98 -2.41 9.18
CA VAL A 75 -24.89 -3.56 9.06
C VAL A 75 -26.22 -3.27 9.74
#